data_AF-A0A938M2M2-F1
#
_entry.id   AF-A0A938M2M2-F1
#
_cell.length_a   1.000
_cell.length_b   1.000
_cell.length_c   1.000
_cell.angle_alpha   90.00
_cell.angle_beta   90.00
_cell.angle_gamma   90.00
#
_symmetry.space_group_name_H-M   'P 1'
#
loop_
_entity.id
_entity.type
_entity.pdbx_description
1 polymer ?
#
loop_
_entity_poly.entity_id
_entity_poly.type
_entity_poly.pdbx_seq_one_letter_code
_entity_poly.pdbx_strand_id
1 'polypeptide(L)'
;AEEQREVIRLVESTLASFGEVKTRLWGDVVSVELRRERKQVFSFQIARRSAQLEDARLASWIGVLLDSLADLVASKMVALVERGAPRDFRDIHALCQAGLTTAGKTWQLWRRRQQLAGSDTDAQRARLAVETHLARIAAHRPLEQIADSRQRAEAQEARTWFKEVFLNAIE
;
A
#
# COMPACT_ATOMS: atom_id res chain seq x y z
N ALA A 1 4.23 4.50 -22.16
CA ALA A 1 4.71 3.13 -22.47
C ALA A 1 6.16 3.14 -22.94
N GLU A 2 6.55 4.15 -23.73
CA GLU A 2 7.92 4.35 -24.20
C GLU A 2 8.87 4.78 -23.08
N GLU A 3 8.48 5.79 -22.28
CA GLU A 3 9.23 6.21 -21.08
C GLU A 3 9.48 5.05 -20.11
N GLN A 4 8.47 4.19 -19.88
CA GLN A 4 8.63 3.00 -19.03
C GLN A 4 9.73 2.07 -19.56
N ARG A 5 9.78 1.85 -20.88
CA ARG A 5 10.84 1.03 -21.50
C ARG A 5 12.20 1.71 -21.42
N GLU A 6 12.27 3.02 -21.51
CA GLU A 6 13.52 3.77 -21.33
C GLU A 6 14.04 3.66 -19.90
N VAL A 7 13.18 3.84 -18.90
CA VAL A 7 13.55 3.65 -17.49
C VAL A 7 14.01 2.22 -17.24
N ILE A 8 13.28 1.20 -17.73
CA ILE A 8 13.70 -0.20 -17.60
C ILE A 8 15.09 -0.41 -18.21
N ARG A 9 15.31 0.04 -19.45
CA ARG A 9 16.60 -0.09 -20.14
C ARG A 9 17.73 0.61 -19.39
N LEU A 10 17.48 1.80 -18.86
CA LEU A 10 18.47 2.55 -18.08
C LEU A 10 18.83 1.84 -16.78
N VAL A 11 17.83 1.32 -16.06
CA VAL A 11 18.05 0.57 -14.82
C VAL A 11 18.78 -0.74 -15.11
N GLU A 12 18.38 -1.48 -16.15
CA GLU A 12 19.05 -2.71 -16.58
C GLU A 12 20.52 -2.47 -16.94
N SER A 13 20.81 -1.45 -17.77
CA SER A 13 22.18 -1.15 -18.19
C SER A 13 23.06 -0.69 -17.02
N THR A 14 22.50 0.09 -16.10
CA THR A 14 23.21 0.54 -14.89
C THR A 14 23.55 -0.65 -14.00
N LEU A 15 22.58 -1.54 -13.75
CA LEU A 15 22.74 -2.70 -12.87
C LEU A 15 23.60 -3.82 -13.47
N ALA A 16 23.66 -3.94 -14.80
CA ALA A 16 24.42 -4.98 -15.50
C ALA A 16 25.92 -4.98 -15.15
N SER A 17 26.48 -3.80 -14.85
CA SER A 17 27.87 -3.68 -14.39
C SER A 17 28.12 -4.27 -13.00
N PHE A 18 27.06 -4.51 -12.21
CA PHE A 18 27.13 -4.98 -10.84
C PHE A 18 26.77 -6.46 -10.66
N GLY A 19 26.30 -7.17 -11.69
CA GLY A 19 25.91 -8.58 -11.60
C GLY A 19 24.88 -9.01 -12.66
N GLU A 20 24.26 -10.18 -12.43
CA GLU A 20 23.21 -10.70 -13.32
C GLU A 20 21.91 -9.92 -13.10
N VAL A 21 21.36 -9.34 -14.16
CA VAL A 21 20.09 -8.62 -14.11
C VAL A 21 18.98 -9.50 -14.64
N LYS A 22 17.88 -9.60 -13.88
CA LYS A 22 16.66 -10.28 -14.31
C LYS A 22 15.48 -9.35 -14.23
N THR A 23 14.72 -9.27 -15.32
CA THR A 23 13.48 -8.50 -15.38
C THR A 23 12.28 -9.44 -15.37
N ARG A 24 11.31 -9.16 -14.51
CA ARG A 24 10.07 -9.92 -14.39
C ARG A 24 8.87 -8.98 -14.49
N LEU A 25 7.80 -9.45 -15.14
CA LEU A 25 6.49 -8.79 -15.12
C LEU A 25 5.57 -9.57 -14.18
N TRP A 26 4.90 -8.87 -13.27
CA TRP A 26 3.90 -9.45 -12.37
C TRP A 26 2.69 -8.52 -12.29
N GLY A 27 1.60 -8.89 -12.96
CA GLY A 27 0.48 -7.98 -13.22
C GLY A 27 0.96 -6.73 -13.97
N ASP A 28 0.70 -5.55 -13.41
CA ASP A 28 1.12 -4.25 -13.97
C ASP A 28 2.49 -3.76 -13.48
N VAL A 29 3.21 -4.59 -12.71
CA VAL A 29 4.50 -4.23 -12.11
C VAL A 29 5.63 -4.91 -12.85
N VAL A 30 6.59 -4.12 -13.33
CA VAL A 30 7.88 -4.60 -13.83
C VAL A 30 8.89 -4.54 -12.69
N SER A 31 9.50 -5.67 -12.34
CA SER A 31 10.57 -5.78 -11.35
C SER A 31 11.90 -6.03 -12.08
N VAL A 32 12.86 -5.12 -11.93
CA VAL A 32 14.25 -5.27 -12.41
C VAL A 32 15.11 -5.63 -11.20
N GLU A 33 15.80 -6.75 -11.26
CA GLU A 33 16.49 -7.32 -10.11
C GLU A 33 17.94 -7.60 -10.39
N LEU A 34 18.78 -7.21 -9.43
CA LEU A 34 20.19 -7.52 -9.45
C LEU A 34 20.46 -8.76 -8.60
N ARG A 35 21.13 -9.74 -9.19
CA ARG A 35 21.58 -10.95 -8.52
C ARG A 35 23.10 -11.02 -8.49
N ARG A 36 23.63 -11.39 -7.32
CA ARG A 36 25.02 -11.78 -7.11
C ARG A 36 25.02 -13.15 -6.46
N GLU A 37 25.87 -14.05 -6.94
CA GLU A 37 25.98 -15.42 -6.39
C GLU A 37 24.61 -16.12 -6.23
N ARG A 38 23.73 -15.94 -7.24
CA ARG A 38 22.35 -16.45 -7.29
C ARG A 38 21.39 -15.88 -6.23
N LYS A 39 21.79 -14.94 -5.37
CA LYS A 39 20.91 -14.22 -4.43
C LYS A 39 20.48 -12.88 -4.99
N GLN A 40 19.21 -12.52 -4.82
CA GLN A 40 18.71 -11.17 -5.13
C GLN A 40 19.25 -10.21 -4.07
N VAL A 41 20.06 -9.23 -4.50
CA VAL A 41 20.67 -8.22 -3.61
C VAL A 41 20.02 -6.85 -3.74
N PHE A 42 19.31 -6.60 -4.84
CA PHE A 42 18.57 -5.37 -5.08
C PHE A 42 17.40 -5.62 -6.02
N SER A 43 16.33 -4.83 -5.88
CA SER A 43 15.21 -4.80 -6.83
C SER A 43 14.68 -3.39 -7.00
N PHE A 44 14.40 -3.04 -8.25
CA PHE A 44 13.70 -1.82 -8.64
C PHE A 44 12.36 -2.20 -9.27
N GLN A 45 11.28 -1.58 -8.82
CA GLN A 45 9.93 -1.91 -9.28
C GLN A 45 9.26 -0.70 -9.92
N ILE A 46 8.71 -0.90 -11.11
CA ILE A 46 7.96 0.09 -11.87
C ILE A 46 6.54 -0.43 -12.02
N ALA A 47 5.62 0.20 -11.31
CA ALA A 47 4.19 -0.04 -11.47
C ALA A 47 3.59 1.07 -12.33
N ARG A 48 2.64 0.74 -13.21
CA ARG A 48 1.78 1.79 -13.79
C ARG A 48 0.98 2.44 -12.66
N ARG A 49 1.00 3.77 -12.59
CA ARG A 49 0.05 4.50 -11.76
C ARG A 49 -1.34 4.27 -12.36
N SER A 50 -2.21 3.56 -11.64
CA SER A 50 -3.57 3.25 -12.09
C SER A 50 -4.40 4.52 -12.21
N ALA A 51 -4.43 5.31 -11.14
CA ALA A 51 -5.06 6.61 -11.09
C ALA A 51 -4.38 7.50 -10.03
N GLN A 52 -4.49 8.81 -10.23
CA GLN A 52 -4.03 9.87 -9.34
C GLN A 52 -5.20 10.80 -9.04
N LEU A 53 -5.41 11.13 -7.76
CA LEU A 53 -6.51 11.96 -7.29
C LEU A 53 -6.19 13.46 -7.36
N GLU A 54 -4.96 13.81 -6.99
CA GLU A 54 -4.44 15.18 -7.00
C GLU A 54 -2.99 15.20 -7.50
N ASP A 55 -2.56 16.33 -8.04
CA ASP A 55 -1.19 16.49 -8.51
C ASP A 55 -0.16 16.36 -7.37
N ALA A 56 1.02 15.86 -7.73
CA ALA A 56 2.15 15.84 -6.81
C ALA A 56 2.59 17.28 -6.49
N ARG A 57 3.01 17.50 -5.24
CA ARG A 57 3.41 18.81 -4.74
C ARG A 57 4.90 18.81 -4.44
N LEU A 58 5.58 19.90 -4.78
CA LEU A 58 6.99 20.07 -4.43
C LEU A 58 7.13 20.16 -2.92
N ALA A 59 7.99 19.33 -2.33
CA ALA A 59 8.29 19.43 -0.91
C ALA A 59 9.05 20.73 -0.63
N SER A 60 8.63 21.45 0.40
CA SER A 60 9.25 22.76 0.73
C SER A 60 10.67 22.64 1.27
N TRP A 61 11.06 21.46 1.76
CA TRP A 61 12.35 21.22 2.41
C TRP A 61 13.35 20.43 1.53
N ILE A 62 12.90 19.91 0.39
CA ILE A 62 13.75 19.13 -0.52
C ILE A 62 13.11 19.25 -1.91
N GLY A 63 13.90 19.55 -2.95
CA GLY A 63 13.39 19.82 -4.30
C GLY A 63 12.84 18.59 -5.05
N VAL A 64 12.07 17.73 -4.37
CA VAL A 64 11.41 16.55 -4.91
C VAL A 64 9.89 16.68 -4.83
N LEU A 65 9.21 16.13 -5.83
CA LEU A 65 7.75 16.03 -5.84
C LEU A 65 7.30 14.89 -4.92
N LEU A 66 6.34 15.18 -4.05
CA LEU A 66 5.66 14.23 -3.18
C LEU A 66 4.20 14.09 -3.59
N ASP A 67 3.66 12.88 -3.50
CA ASP A 67 2.23 12.66 -3.70
C ASP A 67 1.41 13.41 -2.64
N SER A 68 0.21 13.86 -3.03
CA SER A 68 -0.72 14.50 -2.12
C SER A 68 -1.10 13.56 -0.96
N LEU A 69 -1.51 14.11 0.18
CA LEU A 69 -2.02 13.29 1.29
C LEU A 69 -3.21 12.44 0.84
N ALA A 70 -4.10 12.98 0.00
CA ALA A 70 -5.24 12.27 -0.56
C ALA A 70 -4.81 11.04 -1.38
N ASP A 71 -3.79 11.18 -2.23
CA ASP A 71 -3.22 10.08 -3.02
C ASP A 71 -2.50 9.06 -2.17
N LEU A 72 -1.78 9.48 -1.14
CA LEU A 72 -1.12 8.58 -0.20
C LEU A 72 -2.15 7.75 0.57
N VAL A 73 -3.20 8.39 1.10
CA VAL A 73 -4.31 7.70 1.78
C VAL A 73 -5.00 6.73 0.83
N ALA A 74 -5.35 7.16 -0.38
CA ALA A 74 -5.98 6.28 -1.36
C ALA A 74 -5.08 5.10 -1.74
N SER A 75 -3.77 5.32 -1.89
CA SER A 75 -2.79 4.25 -2.15
C SER A 75 -2.76 3.22 -1.04
N LYS A 76 -2.78 3.69 0.21
CA LYS A 76 -2.81 2.83 1.40
C LYS A 76 -4.11 2.06 1.48
N MET A 77 -5.23 2.68 1.13
CA MET A 77 -6.52 2.00 1.09
C MET A 77 -6.59 0.91 0.01
N VAL A 78 -6.08 1.17 -1.20
CA VAL A 78 -5.99 0.13 -2.24
C VAL A 78 -5.15 -1.04 -1.73
N ALA A 79 -3.97 -0.76 -1.15
CA ALA A 79 -3.15 -1.80 -0.54
C ALA A 79 -3.87 -2.56 0.59
N LEU A 80 -4.60 -1.86 1.45
CA LEU A 80 -5.35 -2.47 2.54
C LEU A 80 -6.41 -3.45 2.03
N VAL A 81 -7.16 -3.07 0.99
CA VAL A 81 -8.22 -3.90 0.39
C VAL A 81 -7.63 -5.08 -0.38
N GLU A 82 -6.62 -4.83 -1.23
CA GLU A 82 -6.08 -5.85 -2.15
C GLU A 82 -5.19 -6.87 -1.43
N ARG A 83 -4.27 -6.42 -0.56
CA ARG A 83 -3.29 -7.31 0.12
C ARG A 83 -3.51 -7.43 1.62
N GLY A 84 -3.93 -6.35 2.29
CA GLY A 84 -4.15 -6.28 3.73
C GLY A 84 -2.96 -6.76 4.57
N ALA A 85 -1.77 -6.17 4.37
CA ALA A 85 -0.63 -6.49 5.23
C ALA A 85 -0.75 -5.77 6.59
N PRO A 86 -0.19 -6.30 7.70
CA PRO A 86 -0.30 -5.68 9.03
C PRO A 86 0.06 -4.19 9.09
N ARG A 87 1.07 -3.76 8.30
CA ARG A 87 1.47 -2.36 8.22
C ARG A 87 0.40 -1.45 7.61
N ASP A 88 -0.40 -1.95 6.67
CA ASP A 88 -1.43 -1.16 6.00
C ASP A 88 -2.55 -0.81 6.99
N PHE A 89 -2.92 -1.76 7.87
CA PHE A 89 -3.84 -1.52 8.98
C PHE A 89 -3.28 -0.46 9.95
N ARG A 90 -2.00 -0.59 10.34
CA ARG A 90 -1.37 0.35 11.26
C ARG A 90 -1.33 1.77 10.70
N ASP A 91 -0.97 1.90 9.43
CA ASP A 91 -0.85 3.20 8.77
C ASP A 91 -2.22 3.90 8.69
N ILE A 92 -3.28 3.21 8.26
CA ILE A 92 -4.62 3.79 8.20
C ILE A 92 -5.14 4.16 9.59
N HIS A 93 -4.95 3.28 10.59
CA HIS A 93 -5.32 3.58 11.96
C HIS A 93 -4.59 4.83 12.48
N ALA A 94 -3.27 4.91 12.30
CA ALA A 94 -2.46 6.03 12.74
C ALA A 94 -2.87 7.35 12.09
N LEU A 95 -3.19 7.34 10.78
CA LEU A 95 -3.66 8.52 10.07
C LEU A 95 -4.99 9.04 10.62
N CYS A 96 -5.93 8.14 10.94
CA CYS A 96 -7.20 8.49 11.56
C CYS A 96 -7.02 9.00 12.99
N GLN A 97 -6.20 8.34 13.81
CA GLN A 97 -5.92 8.76 15.19
C GLN A 97 -5.20 10.11 15.27
N ALA A 98 -4.35 10.42 14.28
CA ALA A 98 -3.69 11.72 14.17
C ALA A 98 -4.61 12.84 13.66
N GLY A 99 -5.88 12.55 13.33
CA GLY A 99 -6.82 13.54 12.80
C GLY A 99 -6.51 14.00 11.37
N LEU A 100 -5.61 13.32 10.66
CA LEU A 100 -5.24 13.66 9.28
C LEU A 100 -6.31 13.24 8.27
N THR A 101 -7.16 12.30 8.64
CA THR A 101 -8.31 11.82 7.86
C THR A 101 -9.32 11.15 8.80
N THR A 102 -10.46 10.71 8.26
CA THR A 102 -11.47 9.91 8.98
C THR A 102 -11.73 8.61 8.24
N ALA A 103 -12.27 7.60 8.92
CA ALA A 103 -12.59 6.30 8.30
C ALA A 103 -13.45 6.47 7.03
N GLY A 104 -14.55 7.21 7.11
CA GLY A 104 -15.40 7.51 5.95
C GLY A 104 -14.64 8.23 4.83
N LYS A 105 -13.78 9.20 5.16
CA LYS A 105 -12.97 9.91 4.16
C LYS A 105 -11.98 8.99 3.46
N THR A 106 -11.36 8.05 4.17
CA THR A 106 -10.45 7.07 3.55
C THR A 106 -11.18 6.18 2.54
N TRP A 107 -12.39 5.70 2.85
CA TRP A 107 -13.22 4.94 1.94
C TRP A 107 -13.67 5.76 0.71
N GLN A 108 -14.03 7.03 0.90
CA GLN A 108 -14.36 7.93 -0.21
C GLN A 108 -13.18 8.13 -1.15
N LEU A 109 -11.97 8.33 -0.61
CA LEU A 109 -10.75 8.49 -1.41
C LEU A 109 -10.41 7.21 -2.18
N TRP A 110 -10.56 6.04 -1.55
CA TRP A 110 -10.43 4.75 -2.22
C TRP A 110 -11.41 4.62 -3.38
N ARG A 111 -12.71 4.82 -3.14
CA ARG A 111 -13.75 4.71 -4.17
C ARG A 111 -13.47 5.64 -5.33
N ARG A 112 -13.16 6.91 -5.06
CA ARG A 112 -12.85 7.90 -6.11
C ARG A 112 -11.66 7.45 -6.96
N ARG A 113 -10.64 6.86 -6.34
CA ARG A 113 -9.47 6.36 -7.07
C ARG A 113 -9.80 5.12 -7.92
N GLN A 114 -10.56 4.18 -7.37
CA GLN A 114 -11.00 2.99 -8.10
C GLN A 114 -11.84 3.38 -9.33
N GLN A 115 -12.72 4.37 -9.19
CA GLN A 115 -13.51 4.92 -10.32
C GLN A 115 -12.60 5.49 -11.41
N LEU A 116 -11.62 6.33 -11.05
CA LEU A 116 -10.66 6.88 -12.02
C LEU A 116 -9.83 5.79 -12.70
N ALA A 117 -9.50 4.72 -11.97
CA ALA A 117 -8.75 3.59 -12.49
C ALA A 117 -9.61 2.59 -13.29
N GLY A 118 -10.93 2.80 -13.42
CA GLY A 118 -11.85 1.84 -14.04
C GLY A 118 -11.88 0.48 -13.31
N SER A 119 -11.62 0.48 -12.00
CA SER A 119 -11.50 -0.71 -11.15
C SER A 119 -12.76 -0.94 -10.31
N ASP A 120 -12.83 -2.08 -9.62
CA ASP A 120 -13.96 -2.43 -8.76
C ASP A 120 -14.15 -1.42 -7.62
N THR A 121 -15.41 -1.01 -7.42
CA THR A 121 -15.84 -0.02 -6.41
C THR A 121 -16.86 -0.60 -5.42
N ASP A 122 -17.12 -1.91 -5.49
CA ASP A 122 -18.06 -2.62 -4.62
C ASP A 122 -17.62 -2.54 -3.15
N ALA A 123 -18.42 -1.83 -2.36
CA ALA A 123 -18.20 -1.67 -0.93
C ALA A 123 -18.29 -2.99 -0.16
N GLN A 124 -19.22 -3.87 -0.51
CA GLN A 124 -19.40 -5.14 0.20
C GLN A 124 -18.21 -6.06 -0.02
N ARG A 125 -17.70 -6.10 -1.26
CA ARG A 125 -16.49 -6.87 -1.57
C ARG A 125 -15.27 -6.31 -0.86
N ALA A 126 -15.08 -4.98 -0.87
CA ALA A 126 -13.97 -4.34 -0.18
C ALA A 126 -14.03 -4.54 1.34
N ARG A 127 -15.22 -4.44 1.93
CA ARG A 127 -15.48 -4.72 3.34
C ARG A 127 -15.07 -6.16 3.69
N LEU A 128 -15.58 -7.13 2.93
CA LEU A 128 -15.29 -8.55 3.14
C LEU A 128 -13.78 -8.84 3.02
N ALA A 129 -13.09 -8.20 2.08
CA ALA A 129 -11.64 -8.34 1.92
C ALA A 129 -10.90 -7.88 3.18
N VAL A 130 -11.21 -6.68 3.69
CA VAL A 130 -10.57 -6.14 4.90
C VAL A 130 -10.89 -7.00 6.14
N GLU A 131 -12.13 -7.47 6.29
CA GLU A 131 -12.53 -8.40 7.35
C GLU A 131 -11.71 -9.70 7.30
N THR A 132 -11.57 -10.28 6.11
CA THR A 132 -10.80 -11.52 5.88
C THR A 132 -9.32 -11.32 6.20
N HIS A 133 -8.73 -10.22 5.75
CA HIS A 133 -7.32 -9.90 6.04
C HIS A 133 -7.09 -9.71 7.54
N LEU A 134 -7.99 -9.02 8.23
CA LEU A 134 -7.90 -8.81 9.68
C LEU A 134 -8.01 -10.13 10.46
N ALA A 135 -8.95 -11.00 10.08
CA ALA A 135 -9.11 -12.32 10.66
C ALA A 135 -7.84 -13.18 10.47
N ARG A 136 -7.27 -13.17 9.25
CA ARG A 136 -6.01 -13.87 8.95
C ARG A 136 -4.86 -13.38 9.82
N ILE A 137 -4.71 -12.07 10.01
CA ILE A 137 -3.67 -11.47 10.86
C ILE A 137 -3.87 -11.90 12.32
N ALA A 138 -5.11 -11.85 12.81
CA ALA A 138 -5.44 -12.25 14.18
C ALA A 138 -5.15 -13.74 14.44
N ALA A 139 -5.44 -14.60 13.46
CA ALA A 139 -5.12 -16.03 13.54
C ALA A 139 -3.60 -16.31 13.54
N HIS A 140 -2.82 -15.58 12.75
CA HIS A 140 -1.36 -15.74 12.69
C HIS A 140 -0.63 -15.18 13.91
N ARG A 141 -1.19 -14.13 14.54
CA ARG A 141 -0.61 -13.52 15.74
C ARG A 141 -1.72 -13.23 16.75
N PRO A 142 -2.22 -14.24 17.48
CA PRO A 142 -3.19 -14.07 18.55
C PRO A 142 -2.65 -13.11 19.63
N LEU A 143 -3.55 -12.41 20.33
CA LEU A 143 -3.13 -11.38 21.30
C LEU A 143 -2.40 -11.98 22.49
N GLU A 144 -2.83 -13.17 22.90
CA GLU A 144 -2.28 -13.95 24.00
C GLU A 144 -0.82 -14.36 23.72
N GLN A 145 -0.46 -14.48 22.45
CA GLN A 145 0.90 -14.84 22.00
C GLN A 145 1.82 -13.61 21.85
N ILE A 146 1.32 -12.39 22.04
CA ILE A 146 2.15 -11.19 22.02
C ILE A 146 2.72 -10.99 23.43
N ALA A 147 4.03 -11.24 23.62
CA ALA A 147 4.69 -11.15 24.93
C ALA A 147 4.70 -9.72 25.50
N ASP A 148 4.96 -8.73 24.66
CA ASP A 148 5.02 -7.31 25.04
C ASP A 148 3.60 -6.77 25.29
N SER A 149 3.35 -6.29 26.51
CA SER A 149 2.04 -5.81 26.95
C SER A 149 1.57 -4.57 26.19
N ARG A 150 2.49 -3.68 25.81
CA ARG A 150 2.19 -2.49 25.02
C ARG A 150 1.82 -2.87 23.60
N GLN A 151 2.61 -3.72 22.95
CA GLN A 151 2.29 -4.21 21.60
C GLN A 151 0.95 -4.96 21.57
N ARG A 152 0.63 -5.71 22.64
CA ARG A 152 -0.65 -6.39 22.78
C ARG A 152 -1.81 -5.39 22.85
N ALA A 153 -1.67 -4.34 23.65
CA ALA A 153 -2.67 -3.29 23.76
C ALA A 153 -2.88 -2.55 22.43
N GLU A 154 -1.79 -2.12 21.78
CA GLU A 154 -1.84 -1.45 20.47
C GLU A 154 -2.50 -2.34 19.40
N ALA A 155 -2.22 -3.65 19.40
CA ALA A 155 -2.83 -4.59 18.48
C ALA A 155 -4.33 -4.80 18.77
N GLN A 156 -4.72 -4.87 20.05
CA GLN A 156 -6.13 -4.98 20.44
C GLN A 156 -6.91 -3.73 20.03
N GLU A 157 -6.40 -2.55 20.34
CA GLU A 157 -7.02 -1.26 20.00
C GLU A 157 -7.25 -1.14 18.50
N ALA A 158 -6.21 -1.37 17.69
CA ALA A 158 -6.33 -1.31 16.24
C ALA A 158 -7.36 -2.32 15.72
N ARG A 159 -7.32 -3.58 16.18
CA ARG A 159 -8.29 -4.62 15.75
C ARG A 159 -9.73 -4.26 16.10
N THR A 160 -9.96 -3.74 17.30
CA THR A 160 -11.30 -3.30 17.74
C THR A 160 -11.77 -2.12 16.89
N TRP A 161 -10.95 -1.09 16.73
CA TRP A 161 -11.30 0.07 15.92
C TRP A 161 -11.65 -0.30 14.48
N PHE A 162 -10.93 -1.23 13.86
CA PHE A 162 -11.25 -1.69 12.52
C PHE A 162 -12.65 -2.33 12.45
N LYS A 163 -12.98 -3.19 13.42
CA LYS A 163 -14.27 -3.90 13.47
C LYS A 163 -15.45 -2.97 13.76
N GLU A 164 -15.29 -2.05 14.69
CA GLU A 164 -16.40 -1.28 15.26
C GLU A 164 -16.58 0.08 14.60
N VAL A 165 -15.50 0.69 14.11
CA VAL A 165 -15.52 2.04 13.55
C VAL A 165 -15.26 2.00 12.05
N PHE A 166 -14.13 1.43 11.64
CA PHE A 166 -13.66 1.57 10.26
C PHE A 166 -14.55 0.88 9.23
N LEU A 167 -14.91 -0.38 9.49
CA LEU A 167 -15.74 -1.15 8.58
C LEU A 167 -17.19 -0.65 8.54
N ASN A 168 -17.66 0.01 9.60
CA ASN A 168 -18.99 0.59 9.65
C ASN A 168 -19.07 1.98 8.97
N ALA A 169 -17.93 2.55 8.60
CA ALA A 169 -17.85 3.81 7.87
C ALA A 169 -17.81 3.65 6.34
N ILE A 170 -17.94 2.41 5.83
CA ILE A 170 -18.07 2.15 4.40
C ILE A 170 -19.55 2.26 4.00
N GLU A 171 -19.89 3.28 3.22
CA GLU A 171 -21.23 3.53 2.68
C GLU A 171 -21.31 3.16 1.21
#